data_AF-A0A2J6QTZ0-F1
#
_entry.id   AF-A0A2J6QTZ0-F1
#
_cell.length_a   1.000
_cell.length_b   1.000
_cell.length_c   1.000
_cell.angle_alpha   90.00
_cell.angle_beta   90.00
_cell.angle_gamma   90.00
#
_symmetry.space_group_name_H-M   'P 1'
#
loop_
_entity.id
_entity.type
_entity.pdbx_description
1 polymer ?
#
loop_
_entity_poly.entity_id
_entity_poly.type
_entity_poly.pdbx_seq_one_letter_code
_entity_poly.pdbx_strand_id
1 'polypeptide(L)'
;MGCFPSLLCWRFPGQSIVTKGEHPPISKPFDSNSQSCKSPSSLSTSLELKSPKLSVDPPTPALPPEPIKAYKEPFDLPTDELNYNIASLTTAIRDYSSLTAEAKTNTISDLNSILDTISENSLVYTKLEILRSHIASLYLMKDDISIHYFSPAIESFPVLWKEFLDLDEETQQAEARRQSPASGIMRMFTILASLRGACNVQQDLDGGVEKKVGSQFEDILGDLKDLGAQEAAMKWRVLGMVVGKRRQEGERGLEEILGVRMRVSGLLMEAVEGLREDDE
;
A
#
# COMPACT_ATOMS: atom_id res chain seq x y z
N MET A 1 -6.26 19.14 17.45
CA MET A 1 -6.28 18.72 16.04
C MET A 1 -4.88 18.81 15.47
N GLY A 2 -4.10 17.72 15.56
CA GLY A 2 -2.73 17.67 15.05
C GLY A 2 -2.71 17.14 13.63
N CYS A 3 -2.21 17.95 12.69
CA CYS A 3 -1.95 17.54 11.32
C CYS A 3 -0.71 16.63 11.28
N PHE A 4 -0.85 15.40 10.78
CA PHE A 4 0.29 14.57 10.41
C PHE A 4 0.94 15.10 9.13
N PRO A 5 2.28 15.21 9.06
CA PRO A 5 2.97 15.61 7.84
C PRO A 5 2.92 14.47 6.81
N SER A 6 2.56 14.83 5.58
CA SER A 6 2.62 13.97 4.40
C SER A 6 4.05 13.46 4.18
N LEU A 7 4.32 12.22 4.57
CA LEU A 7 5.58 11.56 4.29
C LEU A 7 5.62 11.10 2.83
N LEU A 8 6.43 11.84 2.07
CA LEU A 8 7.37 11.34 1.06
C LEU A 8 6.78 10.66 -0.18
N CYS A 9 6.60 11.49 -1.21
CA CYS A 9 6.60 11.09 -2.61
C CYS A 9 7.96 10.45 -2.96
N TRP A 10 8.01 9.11 -3.03
CA TRP A 10 9.17 8.40 -3.56
C TRP A 10 9.24 8.61 -5.07
N ARG A 11 10.19 9.44 -5.52
CA ARG A 11 10.67 9.42 -6.90
C ARG A 11 11.60 8.22 -7.05
N PHE A 12 11.25 7.29 -7.93
CA PHE A 12 12.17 6.27 -8.42
C PHE A 12 13.39 6.94 -9.08
N PRO A 13 14.63 6.44 -8.89
CA PRO A 13 15.77 6.86 -9.69
C PRO A 13 15.55 6.39 -11.13
N GLY A 14 15.37 7.34 -12.04
CA GLY A 14 15.27 7.06 -13.48
C GLY A 14 16.59 6.54 -14.03
N GLN A 15 16.51 5.45 -14.80
CA GLN A 15 17.51 5.11 -15.79
C GLN A 15 17.42 6.13 -16.93
N SER A 16 18.51 6.86 -17.17
CA SER A 16 18.66 7.78 -18.29
C SER A 16 19.02 7.01 -19.56
N ILE A 17 18.12 6.99 -20.54
CA ILE A 17 18.48 6.78 -21.93
C ILE A 17 18.48 8.17 -22.58
N VAL A 18 19.69 8.71 -22.77
CA VAL A 18 19.92 9.98 -23.46
C VAL A 18 19.77 9.75 -24.97
N THR A 19 18.77 10.39 -25.58
CA THR A 19 18.79 10.75 -27.00
C THR A 19 18.78 12.27 -27.13
N LYS A 20 19.73 12.76 -27.93
CA LYS A 20 19.95 14.16 -28.31
C LYS A 20 18.71 14.79 -28.98
N GLY A 21 18.47 16.07 -28.70
CA GLY A 21 17.84 16.96 -29.68
C GLY A 21 16.96 18.09 -29.11
N GLU A 22 17.55 19.28 -29.01
CA GLU A 22 16.93 20.61 -29.23
C GLU A 22 15.94 21.21 -28.20
N HIS A 23 16.44 22.28 -27.56
CA HIS A 23 15.76 23.41 -26.90
C HIS A 23 15.48 24.54 -27.93
N PRO A 24 14.83 25.71 -27.62
CA PRO A 24 14.01 26.22 -26.48
C PRO A 24 12.75 27.02 -27.00
N PRO A 25 12.13 28.05 -26.34
CA PRO A 25 12.19 28.62 -24.97
C PRO A 25 10.83 28.75 -24.21
N ILE A 26 10.78 28.61 -22.89
CA ILE A 26 10.87 29.63 -21.80
C ILE A 26 9.86 30.80 -21.88
N SER A 27 8.88 30.80 -20.95
CA SER A 27 8.21 31.99 -20.38
C SER A 27 7.56 31.58 -19.04
N LYS A 28 8.22 31.84 -17.90
CA LYS A 28 8.03 32.91 -16.89
C LYS A 28 6.93 32.67 -15.82
N PRO A 29 7.14 33.19 -14.59
CA PRO A 29 6.49 32.74 -13.36
C PRO A 29 5.26 33.59 -12.99
N PHE A 30 4.35 33.04 -12.19
CA PHE A 30 3.31 33.82 -11.51
C PHE A 30 3.67 33.99 -10.04
N ASP A 31 3.85 35.24 -9.66
CA ASP A 31 4.08 35.72 -8.30
C ASP A 31 2.77 35.85 -7.51
N SER A 32 2.89 35.61 -6.21
CA SER A 32 2.33 36.36 -5.06
C SER A 32 0.87 36.82 -5.09
N ASN A 33 0.12 36.44 -4.06
CA ASN A 33 -0.51 37.43 -3.18
C ASN A 33 -0.89 36.86 -1.81
N SER A 34 -0.13 37.31 -0.82
CA SER A 34 -0.39 37.23 0.61
C SER A 34 -1.38 38.32 1.01
N GLN A 35 -2.52 37.94 1.60
CA GLN A 35 -3.47 38.90 2.15
C GLN A 35 -3.46 38.83 3.68
N SER A 36 -2.81 39.83 4.25
CA SER A 36 -2.76 40.19 5.66
C SER A 36 -4.00 41.02 5.99
N CYS A 37 -4.75 40.63 7.02
CA CYS A 37 -5.79 41.46 7.62
C CYS A 37 -5.36 41.84 9.05
N LYS A 38 -5.09 43.14 9.23
CA LYS A 38 -4.89 43.81 10.53
C LYS A 38 -6.24 44.39 11.02
N SER A 39 -6.53 44.15 12.30
CA SER A 39 -7.14 45.03 13.35
C SER A 39 -8.47 45.78 13.06
N PRO A 40 -9.42 45.95 14.02
CA PRO A 40 -9.15 46.72 15.25
C PRO A 40 -9.94 46.40 16.54
N SER A 41 -9.27 46.71 17.65
CA SER A 41 -9.68 47.56 18.80
C SER A 41 -11.09 47.51 19.42
N SER A 42 -11.09 47.13 20.69
CA SER A 42 -11.64 47.82 21.88
C SER A 42 -13.04 48.46 21.83
N LEU A 43 -13.89 48.03 22.76
CA LEU A 43 -14.90 48.89 23.38
C LEU A 43 -14.95 48.61 24.89
N SER A 44 -14.33 49.51 25.64
CA SER A 44 -14.40 49.59 27.09
C SER A 44 -15.66 50.37 27.45
N THR A 45 -16.59 49.77 28.16
CA THR A 45 -17.68 50.48 28.84
C THR A 45 -17.56 50.21 30.33
N SER A 46 -17.14 51.26 31.05
CA SER A 46 -17.09 51.32 32.50
C SER A 46 -18.49 51.63 33.02
N LEU A 47 -19.06 50.73 33.81
CA LEU A 47 -20.21 51.01 34.66
C LEU A 47 -19.81 50.70 36.10
N GLU A 48 -19.61 51.76 36.86
CA GLU A 48 -19.49 51.73 38.32
C GLU A 48 -20.77 51.14 38.92
N LEU A 49 -20.65 50.00 39.59
CA LEU A 49 -21.67 49.46 40.48
C LEU A 49 -21.05 49.29 41.86
N LYS A 50 -21.53 50.11 42.79
CA LYS A 50 -21.21 50.10 44.22
C LYS A 50 -21.55 48.73 44.83
N SER A 51 -20.54 48.06 45.36
CA SER A 51 -20.64 46.82 46.11
C SER A 51 -21.44 46.99 47.42
N PRO A 52 -22.40 46.11 47.74
CA PRO A 52 -22.83 45.89 49.11
C PRO A 52 -21.75 45.08 49.85
N LYS A 53 -21.24 45.60 50.98
CA LYS A 53 -20.41 44.84 51.90
C LYS A 53 -21.29 43.84 52.67
N LEU A 54 -21.34 42.60 52.17
CA LEU A 54 -21.76 41.44 52.97
C LEU A 54 -20.49 40.83 53.58
N SER A 55 -20.37 40.93 54.91
CA SER A 55 -19.38 40.17 55.67
C SER A 55 -19.85 38.73 55.73
N VAL A 56 -19.27 37.89 54.88
CA VAL A 56 -19.40 36.43 54.97
C VAL A 56 -18.12 35.94 55.64
N ASP A 57 -18.25 35.38 56.84
CA ASP A 57 -17.12 34.72 57.50
C ASP A 57 -16.62 33.56 56.62
N PRO A 58 -15.30 33.41 56.43
CA PRO A 58 -14.76 32.35 55.59
C PRO A 58 -15.14 30.99 56.18
N PRO A 59 -15.69 30.06 55.39
CA PRO A 59 -15.89 28.70 55.86
C PRO A 59 -14.52 28.10 56.21
N THR A 60 -14.47 27.43 57.37
CA THR A 60 -13.32 26.66 57.85
C THR A 60 -12.78 25.78 56.72
N PRO A 61 -11.46 25.74 56.47
CA PRO A 61 -10.91 24.90 55.42
C PRO A 61 -11.29 23.44 55.68
N ALA A 62 -12.11 22.88 54.79
CA ALA A 62 -12.31 21.44 54.76
C ALA A 62 -10.95 20.79 54.44
N LEU A 63 -10.62 19.74 55.19
CA LEU A 63 -9.47 18.90 54.89
C LEU A 63 -9.51 18.51 53.41
N PRO A 64 -8.37 18.54 52.69
CA PRO A 64 -8.35 18.08 51.31
C PRO A 64 -8.88 16.64 51.26
N PRO A 65 -9.82 16.32 50.36
CA PRO A 65 -10.26 14.95 50.18
C PRO A 65 -9.03 14.08 49.90
N GLU A 66 -8.95 12.93 50.56
CA GLU A 66 -7.89 11.95 50.27
C GLU A 66 -7.86 11.67 48.77
N PRO A 67 -6.68 11.61 48.14
CA PRO A 67 -6.58 11.37 46.71
C PRO A 67 -7.24 10.03 46.39
N ILE A 68 -8.35 10.10 45.67
CA ILE A 68 -9.00 8.93 45.09
C ILE A 68 -7.94 8.31 44.17
N LYS A 69 -7.33 7.20 44.60
CA LYS A 69 -6.54 6.36 43.71
C LYS A 69 -7.51 5.77 42.69
N ALA A 70 -7.64 6.45 41.55
CA ALA A 70 -8.28 5.86 40.39
C ALA A 70 -7.44 4.63 40.02
N TYR A 71 -7.99 3.45 40.29
CA TYR A 71 -7.45 2.22 39.74
C TYR A 71 -7.74 2.29 38.24
N LYS A 72 -6.72 2.60 37.43
CA LYS A 72 -6.84 2.48 35.98
C LYS A 72 -6.93 0.99 35.64
N GLU A 73 -7.97 0.65 34.89
CA GLU A 73 -8.13 -0.68 34.34
C GLU A 73 -7.07 -0.85 33.24
N PRO A 74 -6.34 -1.98 33.18
CA PRO A 74 -5.31 -2.18 32.18
C PRO A 74 -5.92 -2.14 30.77
N PHE A 75 -5.28 -1.40 29.85
CA PHE A 75 -5.70 -1.33 28.46
C PHE A 75 -5.60 -2.72 27.80
N ASP A 76 -6.71 -3.23 27.28
CA ASP A 76 -6.73 -4.51 26.58
C ASP A 76 -6.37 -4.31 25.10
N LEU A 77 -5.17 -4.73 24.72
CA LEU A 77 -4.71 -4.68 23.34
C LEU A 77 -5.60 -5.57 22.46
N PRO A 78 -5.92 -5.18 21.21
CA PRO A 78 -6.74 -5.98 20.28
C PRO A 78 -5.96 -7.18 19.70
N THR A 79 -5.41 -8.00 20.59
CA THR A 79 -4.40 -9.02 20.30
C THR A 79 -4.95 -10.12 19.41
N ASP A 80 -6.11 -10.67 19.75
CA ASP A 80 -6.74 -11.74 18.98
C ASP A 80 -7.16 -11.27 17.58
N GLU A 81 -7.73 -10.08 17.49
CA GLU A 81 -8.16 -9.51 16.21
C GLU A 81 -6.97 -9.16 15.31
N LEU A 82 -5.90 -8.62 15.88
CA LEU A 82 -4.69 -8.30 15.14
C LEU A 82 -3.95 -9.58 14.70
N ASN A 83 -3.87 -10.59 15.55
CA ASN A 83 -3.33 -11.92 15.20
C ASN A 83 -4.10 -12.54 14.02
N TYR A 84 -5.44 -12.49 14.08
CA TYR A 84 -6.30 -12.96 13.00
C TYR A 84 -6.03 -12.21 11.70
N ASN A 85 -6.01 -10.87 11.73
CA ASN A 85 -5.81 -10.07 10.52
C ASN A 85 -4.38 -10.19 9.96
N ILE A 86 -3.35 -10.36 10.79
CA ILE A 86 -1.98 -10.66 10.34
C ILE A 86 -1.95 -12.02 9.63
N ALA A 87 -2.57 -13.05 10.21
CA ALA A 87 -2.66 -14.36 9.58
C ALA A 87 -3.42 -14.30 8.25
N SER A 88 -4.54 -13.57 8.19
CA SER A 88 -5.28 -13.33 6.96
C SER A 88 -4.44 -12.58 5.92
N LEU A 89 -3.64 -11.59 6.32
CA LEU A 89 -2.78 -10.84 5.40
C LEU A 89 -1.72 -11.77 4.80
N THR A 90 -1.08 -12.58 5.64
CA THR A 90 -0.11 -13.57 5.20
C THR A 90 -0.71 -14.58 4.22
N THR A 91 -1.91 -15.07 4.50
CA THR A 91 -2.63 -15.99 3.60
C THR A 91 -2.98 -15.32 2.27
N ALA A 92 -3.56 -14.12 2.28
CA ALA A 92 -3.91 -13.39 1.06
C ALA A 92 -2.68 -13.14 0.16
N ILE A 93 -1.53 -12.80 0.76
CA ILE A 93 -0.28 -12.64 0.01
C ILE A 93 0.16 -13.98 -0.63
N ARG A 94 0.10 -15.09 0.12
CA ARG A 94 0.47 -16.42 -0.40
C ARG A 94 -0.44 -16.86 -1.53
N ASP A 95 -1.75 -16.67 -1.38
CA ASP A 95 -2.74 -17.04 -2.38
C ASP A 95 -2.53 -16.25 -3.67
N TYR A 96 -2.31 -14.93 -3.57
CA TYR A 96 -1.95 -14.10 -4.72
C TYR A 96 -0.64 -14.54 -5.39
N SER A 97 0.42 -14.81 -4.62
CA SER A 97 1.71 -15.26 -5.17
C SER A 97 1.57 -16.60 -5.88
N SER A 98 0.78 -17.53 -5.35
CA SER A 98 0.48 -18.82 -5.99
C SER A 98 -0.28 -18.62 -7.30
N LEU A 99 -1.33 -17.80 -7.28
CA LEU A 99 -2.11 -17.47 -8.47
C LEU A 99 -1.25 -16.83 -9.56
N THR A 100 -0.36 -15.92 -9.18
CA THR A 100 0.58 -15.28 -10.11
C THR A 100 1.56 -16.29 -10.73
N ALA A 101 2.11 -17.21 -9.94
CA ALA A 101 3.02 -18.25 -10.43
C ALA A 101 2.32 -19.23 -11.39
N GLU A 102 1.07 -19.59 -11.09
CA GLU A 102 0.24 -20.40 -11.99
C GLU A 102 -0.07 -19.65 -13.28
N ALA A 103 -0.49 -18.39 -13.20
CA ALA A 103 -0.77 -17.55 -14.37
C ALA A 103 0.45 -17.41 -15.29
N LYS A 104 1.64 -17.22 -14.71
CA LYS A 104 2.93 -17.23 -15.44
C LYS A 104 3.13 -18.54 -16.19
N THR A 105 3.09 -19.65 -15.46
CA THR A 105 3.32 -20.99 -16.03
C THR A 105 2.37 -21.28 -17.18
N ASN A 106 1.07 -21.04 -16.96
CA ASN A 106 0.05 -21.30 -17.96
C ASN A 106 0.20 -20.37 -19.18
N THR A 107 0.41 -19.06 -18.98
CA THR A 107 0.55 -18.10 -20.08
C THR A 107 1.76 -18.43 -20.96
N ILE A 108 2.90 -18.76 -20.37
CA ILE A 108 4.10 -19.13 -21.12
C ILE A 108 3.90 -20.49 -21.82
N SER A 109 3.27 -21.46 -21.16
CA SER A 109 2.96 -22.76 -21.78
C SER A 109 2.00 -22.61 -22.96
N ASP A 110 0.98 -21.78 -22.84
CA ASP A 110 0.02 -21.51 -23.91
C ASP A 110 0.73 -20.92 -25.14
N LEU A 111 1.64 -19.95 -24.92
CA LEU A 111 2.46 -19.35 -25.98
C LEU A 111 3.39 -20.37 -26.64
N ASN A 112 4.06 -21.21 -25.85
CA ASN A 112 4.90 -22.29 -26.40
C ASN A 112 4.07 -23.27 -27.24
N SER A 113 2.87 -23.66 -26.77
CA SER A 113 2.00 -24.57 -27.53
C SER A 113 1.54 -23.99 -28.86
N ILE A 114 1.37 -22.66 -28.95
CA ILE A 114 1.07 -21.97 -30.21
C ILE A 114 2.30 -22.02 -31.12
N LEU A 115 3.48 -21.70 -30.60
CA LEU A 115 4.75 -21.73 -31.33
C LEU A 115 5.04 -23.13 -31.89
N ASP A 116 4.80 -24.20 -31.12
CA ASP A 116 4.98 -25.59 -31.54
C ASP A 116 4.11 -25.99 -32.75
N THR A 117 3.02 -25.25 -32.99
CA THR A 117 2.05 -25.54 -34.07
C THR A 117 2.45 -24.87 -35.39
N ILE A 118 3.39 -23.93 -35.37
CA ILE A 118 3.78 -23.11 -36.54
C ILE A 118 5.25 -23.30 -36.88
N SER A 119 5.63 -23.00 -38.13
CA SER A 119 7.04 -23.12 -38.55
C SER A 119 7.89 -21.97 -38.04
N GLU A 120 9.09 -22.29 -37.54
CA GLU A 120 10.10 -21.34 -37.06
C GLU A 120 10.49 -20.27 -38.10
N ASN A 121 10.37 -20.58 -39.40
CA ASN A 121 10.73 -19.67 -40.49
C ASN A 121 9.63 -18.67 -40.85
N SER A 122 8.49 -18.68 -40.15
CA SER A 122 7.38 -17.77 -40.42
C SER A 122 7.54 -16.43 -39.68
N LEU A 123 7.06 -15.35 -40.30
CA LEU A 123 7.04 -14.03 -39.65
C LEU A 123 6.25 -14.05 -38.34
N VAL A 124 5.11 -14.76 -38.32
CA VAL A 124 4.26 -14.89 -37.13
C VAL A 124 4.97 -15.60 -35.98
N TYR A 125 5.83 -16.58 -36.27
CA TYR A 125 6.66 -17.22 -35.25
C TYR A 125 7.57 -16.21 -34.57
N THR A 126 8.26 -15.39 -35.36
CA THR A 126 9.16 -14.35 -34.82
C THR A 126 8.37 -13.33 -33.97
N LYS A 127 7.19 -12.91 -34.43
CA LYS A 127 6.31 -12.01 -33.64
C LYS A 127 5.92 -12.64 -32.30
N LEU A 128 5.49 -13.90 -32.30
CA LEU A 128 5.09 -14.64 -31.10
C LEU A 128 6.26 -14.89 -30.14
N GLU A 129 7.45 -15.20 -30.64
CA GLU A 129 8.66 -15.33 -29.80
C GLU A 129 9.04 -14.02 -29.12
N ILE A 130 9.01 -12.90 -29.85
CA ILE A 130 9.24 -11.57 -29.28
C ILE A 130 8.20 -11.26 -28.19
N LEU A 131 6.92 -11.54 -28.46
CA LEU A 131 5.86 -11.35 -27.49
C LEU A 131 6.07 -12.21 -26.23
N ARG A 132 6.40 -13.49 -26.42
CA ARG A 132 6.69 -14.43 -25.33
C ARG A 132 7.83 -13.93 -24.46
N SER A 133 8.91 -13.46 -25.07
CA SER A 133 10.05 -12.88 -24.36
C SER A 133 9.65 -11.65 -23.54
N HIS A 134 8.86 -10.73 -24.11
CA HIS A 134 8.35 -9.57 -23.38
C HIS A 134 7.45 -9.96 -22.20
N ILE A 135 6.55 -10.91 -22.38
CA ILE A 135 5.66 -11.40 -21.31
C ILE A 135 6.49 -12.08 -20.21
N ALA A 136 7.48 -12.89 -20.57
CA ALA A 136 8.38 -13.51 -19.61
C ALA A 136 9.16 -12.45 -18.80
N SER A 137 9.61 -11.36 -19.43
CA SER A 137 10.26 -10.25 -18.74
C SER A 137 9.33 -9.55 -17.75
N LEU A 138 8.05 -9.35 -18.07
CA LEU A 138 7.07 -8.79 -17.14
C LEU A 138 6.87 -9.70 -15.92
N TYR A 139 6.79 -11.02 -16.14
CA TYR A 139 6.70 -11.97 -15.03
C TYR A 139 7.97 -12.00 -14.16
N LEU A 140 9.15 -11.82 -14.74
CA LEU A 140 10.39 -11.68 -13.95
C LEU A 140 10.35 -10.43 -13.05
N MET A 141 9.82 -9.31 -13.55
CA MET A 141 9.60 -8.12 -12.71
C MET A 141 8.56 -8.38 -11.61
N LYS A 142 7.50 -9.13 -11.90
CA LYS A 142 6.52 -9.54 -10.88
C LYS A 142 7.14 -10.42 -9.79
N ASP A 143 8.01 -11.36 -10.18
CA ASP A 143 8.73 -12.23 -9.24
C ASP A 143 9.66 -11.41 -8.33
N ASP A 144 10.37 -10.42 -8.90
CA ASP A 144 11.24 -9.50 -8.16
C ASP A 144 10.46 -8.74 -7.07
N ILE A 145 9.29 -8.18 -7.43
CA ILE A 145 8.41 -7.53 -6.46
C ILE A 145 7.95 -8.51 -5.37
N SER A 146 7.60 -9.75 -5.73
CA SER A 146 7.20 -10.75 -4.74
C SER A 146 8.34 -11.05 -3.75
N ILE A 147 9.56 -11.23 -4.25
CA ILE A 147 10.74 -11.52 -3.43
C ILE A 147 11.07 -10.36 -2.50
N HIS A 148 10.99 -9.11 -2.98
CA HIS A 148 11.45 -7.95 -2.22
C HIS A 148 10.41 -7.33 -1.29
N TYR A 149 9.12 -7.58 -1.51
CA TYR A 149 8.06 -6.93 -0.74
C TYR A 149 7.08 -7.90 -0.09
N PHE A 150 6.71 -8.98 -0.78
CA PHE A 150 5.70 -9.92 -0.28
C PHE A 150 6.29 -10.97 0.64
N SER A 151 7.40 -11.60 0.26
CA SER A 151 8.10 -12.58 1.12
C SER A 151 8.53 -11.96 2.46
N PRO A 152 9.15 -10.76 2.50
CA PRO A 152 9.54 -10.15 3.76
C PRO A 152 8.34 -9.80 4.64
N ALA A 153 7.20 -9.45 4.05
CA ALA A 153 5.98 -9.21 4.82
C ALA A 153 5.45 -10.49 5.47
N ILE A 154 5.41 -11.60 4.73
CA ILE A 154 5.01 -12.92 5.24
C ILE A 154 5.90 -13.33 6.43
N GLU A 155 7.20 -13.12 6.31
CA GLU A 155 8.19 -13.54 7.31
C GLU A 155 8.24 -12.62 8.53
N SER A 156 8.14 -11.30 8.31
CA SER A 156 8.41 -10.31 9.34
C SER A 156 7.20 -9.95 10.17
N PHE A 157 5.99 -9.87 9.60
CA PHE A 157 4.81 -9.40 10.35
C PHE A 157 4.51 -10.21 11.61
N PRO A 158 4.41 -11.55 11.54
CA PRO A 158 4.10 -12.36 12.72
C PRO A 158 5.19 -12.25 13.78
N VAL A 159 6.45 -12.15 13.35
CA VAL A 159 7.61 -12.05 14.24
C VAL A 159 7.61 -10.70 14.95
N LEU A 160 7.48 -9.59 14.23
CA LEU A 160 7.47 -8.25 14.81
C LEU A 160 6.31 -8.05 15.80
N TRP A 161 5.13 -8.57 15.47
CA TRP A 161 3.98 -8.48 16.35
C TRP A 161 4.21 -9.29 17.63
N LYS A 162 4.73 -10.50 17.51
CA LYS A 162 5.08 -11.33 18.67
C LYS A 162 6.17 -10.67 19.52
N GLU A 163 7.23 -10.16 18.90
CA GLU A 163 8.31 -9.44 19.59
C GLU A 163 7.75 -8.25 20.39
N PHE A 164 6.78 -7.52 19.83
CA PHE A 164 6.11 -6.43 20.53
C PHE A 164 5.29 -6.91 21.73
N LEU A 165 4.51 -7.99 21.57
CA LEU A 165 3.73 -8.58 22.65
C LEU A 165 4.59 -9.16 23.79
N ASP A 166 5.81 -9.61 23.49
CA ASP A 166 6.75 -10.15 24.48
C ASP A 166 7.44 -9.05 25.32
N LEU A 167 7.27 -7.77 24.96
CA LEU A 167 7.75 -6.62 25.76
C LEU A 167 6.91 -6.43 27.02
N ASP A 168 7.52 -5.85 28.07
CA ASP A 168 6.76 -5.36 29.22
C ASP A 168 5.93 -4.11 28.86
N GLU A 169 4.88 -3.86 29.63
CA GLU A 169 3.91 -2.77 29.38
C GLU A 169 4.56 -1.38 29.31
N GLU A 170 5.53 -1.09 30.19
CA GLU A 170 6.25 0.21 30.19
C GLU A 170 7.03 0.37 28.88
N THR A 171 7.70 -0.69 28.42
CA THR A 171 8.41 -0.68 27.14
C THR A 171 7.46 -0.57 25.95
N GLN A 172 6.31 -1.27 25.96
CA GLN A 172 5.27 -1.15 24.91
C GLN A 172 4.75 0.28 24.80
N GLN A 173 4.41 0.91 25.93
CA GLN A 173 3.98 2.31 25.98
C GLN A 173 5.10 3.25 25.51
N ALA A 174 6.35 3.00 25.91
CA ALA A 174 7.49 3.79 25.46
C ALA A 174 7.71 3.69 23.94
N GLU A 175 7.55 2.50 23.34
CA GLU A 175 7.61 2.32 21.89
C GLU A 175 6.46 3.07 21.17
N ALA A 176 5.23 2.93 21.65
CA ALA A 176 4.05 3.59 21.11
C ALA A 176 4.17 5.13 21.15
N ARG A 177 4.79 5.68 22.20
CA ARG A 177 5.04 7.12 22.35
C ARG A 177 6.18 7.62 21.50
N ARG A 178 7.30 6.90 21.46
CA ARG A 178 8.51 7.34 20.75
C ARG A 178 8.38 7.22 19.25
N GLN A 179 7.59 6.27 18.75
CA GLN A 179 7.41 5.98 17.32
C GLN A 179 8.76 5.94 16.58
N SER A 180 9.76 5.32 17.21
CA SER A 180 11.10 5.23 16.64
C SER A 180 11.07 4.37 15.38
N PRO A 181 11.81 4.72 14.32
CA PRO A 181 11.93 3.87 13.13
C PRO A 181 12.44 2.45 13.42
N ALA A 182 13.15 2.27 14.54
CA ALA A 182 13.66 0.98 14.99
C ALA A 182 12.62 0.12 15.74
N SER A 183 11.50 0.70 16.20
CA SER A 183 10.46 -0.01 16.95
C SER A 183 9.74 -1.05 16.10
N GLY A 184 9.27 -2.13 16.72
CA GLY A 184 8.56 -3.22 16.03
C GLY A 184 7.32 -2.70 15.28
N ILE A 185 6.53 -1.86 15.95
CA ILE A 185 5.32 -1.24 15.39
C ILE A 185 5.63 -0.37 14.16
N MET A 186 6.64 0.50 14.22
CA MET A 186 6.96 1.36 13.08
C MET A 186 7.53 0.57 11.91
N ARG A 187 8.26 -0.51 12.18
CA ARG A 187 8.68 -1.47 11.15
C ARG A 187 7.47 -2.15 10.50
N MET A 188 6.47 -2.56 11.27
CA MET A 188 5.20 -3.09 10.74
C MET A 188 4.50 -2.08 9.84
N PHE A 189 4.34 -0.82 10.26
CA PHE A 189 3.77 0.24 9.40
C PHE A 189 4.58 0.45 8.12
N THR A 190 5.91 0.39 8.19
CA THR A 190 6.80 0.50 7.04
C THR A 190 6.55 -0.64 6.05
N ILE A 191 6.41 -1.88 6.54
CA ILE A 191 6.09 -3.02 5.69
C ILE A 191 4.68 -2.84 5.06
N LEU A 192 3.67 -2.41 5.83
CA LEU A 192 2.33 -2.14 5.29
C LEU A 192 2.39 -1.07 4.19
N ALA A 193 3.14 0.01 4.38
CA ALA A 193 3.31 1.05 3.36
C ALA A 193 3.97 0.49 2.09
N SER A 194 5.03 -0.30 2.23
CA SER A 194 5.71 -0.95 1.12
C SER A 194 4.82 -1.94 0.37
N LEU A 195 3.99 -2.72 1.08
CA LEU A 195 3.00 -3.62 0.48
C LEU A 195 2.02 -2.88 -0.43
N ARG A 196 1.55 -1.69 -0.02
CA ARG A 196 0.67 -0.87 -0.87
C ARG A 196 1.37 -0.47 -2.18
N GLY A 197 2.60 0.00 -2.08
CA GLY A 197 3.40 0.36 -3.26
C GLY A 197 3.60 -0.84 -4.20
N ALA A 198 3.97 -1.99 -3.62
CA ALA A 198 4.16 -3.23 -4.36
C ALA A 198 2.87 -3.72 -5.05
N CYS A 199 1.71 -3.63 -4.39
CA CYS A 199 0.42 -3.99 -5.00
C CYS A 199 0.09 -3.13 -6.22
N ASN A 200 0.34 -1.81 -6.15
CA ASN A 200 0.12 -0.93 -7.30
C ASN A 200 1.03 -1.31 -8.49
N VAL A 201 2.31 -1.57 -8.23
CA VAL A 201 3.25 -2.00 -9.27
C VAL A 201 2.84 -3.34 -9.88
N GLN A 202 2.35 -4.27 -9.05
CA GLN A 202 1.82 -5.56 -9.53
C GLN A 202 0.61 -5.37 -10.45
N GLN A 203 -0.34 -4.50 -10.09
CA GLN A 203 -1.50 -4.15 -10.95
C GLN A 203 -1.05 -3.59 -12.31
N ASP A 204 -0.07 -2.69 -12.31
CA ASP A 204 0.48 -2.12 -13.55
C ASP A 204 1.15 -3.19 -14.42
N LEU A 205 1.90 -4.12 -13.81
CA LEU A 205 2.54 -5.23 -14.52
C LEU A 205 1.52 -6.21 -15.10
N ASP A 206 0.45 -6.52 -14.37
CA ASP A 206 -0.66 -7.35 -14.85
C ASP A 206 -1.40 -6.72 -16.04
N GLY A 207 -1.69 -5.42 -15.93
CA GLY A 207 -2.21 -4.64 -17.05
C GLY A 207 -1.23 -4.62 -18.24
N GLY A 208 0.08 -4.64 -17.98
CA GLY A 208 1.13 -4.75 -18.98
C GLY A 208 1.06 -6.04 -19.79
N VAL A 209 0.84 -7.19 -19.14
CA VAL A 209 0.73 -8.50 -19.82
C VAL A 209 -0.48 -8.53 -20.74
N GLU A 210 -1.66 -8.15 -20.23
CA GLU A 210 -2.88 -8.10 -21.03
C GLU A 210 -2.75 -7.12 -22.20
N LYS A 211 -2.22 -5.92 -21.94
CA LYS A 211 -2.02 -4.91 -22.99
C LYS A 211 -1.08 -5.41 -24.09
N LYS A 212 -0.01 -6.14 -23.76
CA LYS A 212 0.90 -6.72 -24.76
C LYS A 212 0.17 -7.71 -25.65
N VAL A 213 -0.57 -8.66 -25.07
CA VAL A 213 -1.38 -9.63 -25.83
C VAL A 213 -2.44 -8.92 -26.67
N GLY A 214 -3.21 -8.02 -26.08
CA GLY A 214 -4.28 -7.28 -26.76
C GLY A 214 -3.77 -6.42 -27.91
N SER A 215 -2.62 -5.75 -27.76
CA SER A 215 -2.05 -4.87 -28.79
C SER A 215 -1.62 -5.59 -30.07
N GLN A 216 -1.33 -6.89 -29.98
CA GLN A 216 -0.91 -7.72 -31.11
C GLN A 216 -1.96 -8.74 -31.53
N PHE A 217 -3.14 -8.72 -30.89
CA PHE A 217 -4.13 -9.78 -31.00
C PHE A 217 -4.63 -9.98 -32.42
N GLU A 218 -5.17 -8.94 -33.06
CA GLU A 218 -5.74 -9.02 -34.40
C GLU A 218 -4.68 -9.26 -35.48
N ASP A 219 -3.50 -8.67 -35.33
CA ASP A 219 -2.37 -8.83 -36.26
C ASP A 219 -1.90 -10.30 -36.29
N ILE A 220 -1.57 -10.87 -35.12
CA ILE A 220 -1.16 -12.28 -35.01
C ILE A 220 -2.30 -13.21 -35.44
N LEU A 221 -3.56 -12.91 -35.09
CA LEU A 221 -4.70 -13.74 -35.49
C LEU A 221 -4.89 -13.74 -37.01
N GLY A 222 -4.70 -12.60 -37.67
CA GLY A 222 -4.72 -12.49 -39.13
C GLY A 222 -3.64 -13.36 -39.77
N ASP A 223 -2.39 -13.18 -39.34
CA ASP A 223 -1.24 -13.95 -39.83
C ASP A 223 -1.43 -15.46 -39.66
N LEU A 224 -1.94 -15.91 -38.50
CA LEU A 224 -2.20 -17.33 -38.23
C LEU A 224 -3.27 -17.92 -39.17
N LYS A 225 -4.31 -17.15 -39.51
CA LYS A 225 -5.35 -17.58 -40.45
C LYS A 225 -4.81 -17.65 -41.88
N ASP A 226 -4.01 -16.67 -42.29
CA ASP A 226 -3.42 -16.60 -43.62
C ASP A 226 -2.45 -17.77 -43.88
N LEU A 227 -1.79 -18.26 -42.83
CA LEU A 227 -0.99 -19.48 -42.86
C LEU A 227 -1.81 -20.79 -42.83
N GLY A 228 -3.12 -20.71 -42.70
CA GLY A 228 -3.98 -21.89 -42.53
C GLY A 228 -3.81 -22.61 -41.19
N ALA A 229 -3.13 -21.99 -40.22
CA ALA A 229 -2.84 -22.57 -38.90
C ALA A 229 -4.04 -22.45 -37.95
N GLN A 230 -5.15 -23.11 -38.29
CA GLN A 230 -6.43 -22.97 -37.58
C GLN A 230 -6.36 -23.37 -36.10
N GLU A 231 -5.58 -24.40 -35.77
CA GLU A 231 -5.36 -24.82 -34.38
C GLU A 231 -4.64 -23.72 -33.57
N ALA A 232 -3.55 -23.17 -34.10
CA ALA A 232 -2.81 -22.07 -33.47
C ALA A 232 -3.67 -20.82 -33.33
N ALA A 233 -4.47 -20.47 -34.35
CA ALA A 233 -5.40 -19.36 -34.32
C ALA A 233 -6.47 -19.53 -33.22
N MET A 234 -6.96 -20.75 -33.00
CA MET A 234 -7.90 -21.05 -31.92
C MET A 234 -7.24 -20.91 -30.54
N LYS A 235 -6.05 -21.50 -30.36
CA LYS A 235 -5.27 -21.35 -29.11
C LYS A 235 -4.96 -19.88 -28.80
N TRP A 236 -4.61 -19.09 -29.81
CA TRP A 236 -4.37 -17.66 -29.67
C TRP A 236 -5.61 -16.89 -29.19
N ARG A 237 -6.80 -17.19 -29.74
CA ARG A 237 -8.06 -16.61 -29.24
C ARG A 237 -8.33 -16.97 -27.80
N VAL A 238 -8.13 -18.24 -27.44
CA VAL A 238 -8.31 -18.72 -26.06
C VAL A 238 -7.36 -17.97 -25.13
N LEU A 239 -6.09 -17.84 -25.51
CA LEU A 239 -5.10 -17.10 -24.73
C LEU A 239 -5.53 -15.63 -24.51
N GLY A 240 -6.00 -14.94 -25.55
CA GLY A 240 -6.48 -13.57 -25.44
C GLY A 240 -7.60 -13.40 -24.41
N MET A 241 -8.56 -14.34 -24.35
CA MET A 241 -9.64 -14.33 -23.35
C MET A 241 -9.12 -14.68 -21.95
N VAL A 242 -8.28 -15.70 -21.84
CA VAL A 242 -7.84 -16.23 -20.56
C VAL A 242 -6.86 -15.28 -19.87
N VAL A 243 -6.01 -14.54 -20.61
CA VAL A 243 -5.13 -13.53 -20.02
C VAL A 243 -5.92 -12.42 -19.33
N GLY A 244 -7.00 -11.93 -19.95
CA GLY A 244 -7.88 -10.94 -19.31
C GLY A 244 -8.55 -11.49 -18.05
N LYS A 245 -8.97 -12.75 -18.05
CA LYS A 245 -9.54 -13.41 -16.86
C LYS A 245 -8.51 -13.55 -15.73
N ARG A 246 -7.30 -14.04 -16.05
CA ARG A 246 -6.18 -14.18 -15.09
C ARG A 246 -5.84 -12.83 -14.46
N ARG A 247 -5.83 -11.74 -15.24
CA ARG A 247 -5.65 -10.37 -14.72
C ARG A 247 -6.73 -10.02 -13.70
N GLN A 248 -8.02 -10.22 -14.02
CA GLN A 248 -9.13 -9.90 -13.11
C GLN A 248 -9.06 -10.69 -11.80
N GLU A 249 -8.63 -11.95 -11.86
CA GLU A 249 -8.39 -12.76 -10.67
C GLU A 249 -7.22 -12.22 -9.85
N GLY A 250 -6.13 -11.82 -10.50
CA GLY A 250 -5.00 -11.15 -9.87
C GLY A 250 -5.37 -9.82 -9.20
N GLU A 251 -6.17 -8.98 -9.87
CA GLU A 251 -6.67 -7.71 -9.33
C GLU A 251 -7.47 -7.94 -8.05
N ARG A 252 -8.37 -8.94 -8.05
CA ARG A 252 -9.13 -9.31 -6.86
C ARG A 252 -8.22 -9.74 -5.70
N GLY A 253 -7.19 -10.54 -5.98
CA GLY A 253 -6.22 -10.94 -4.96
C GLY A 253 -5.45 -9.76 -4.38
N LEU A 254 -5.07 -8.78 -5.21
CA LEU A 254 -4.41 -7.55 -4.75
C LEU A 254 -5.36 -6.66 -3.94
N GLU A 255 -6.63 -6.55 -4.34
CA GLU A 255 -7.66 -5.85 -3.57
C GLU A 255 -7.87 -6.48 -2.19
N GLU A 256 -7.85 -7.81 -2.11
CA GLU A 256 -7.93 -8.54 -0.85
C GLU A 256 -6.75 -8.19 0.07
N ILE A 257 -5.52 -8.27 -0.45
CA ILE A 257 -4.30 -7.88 0.31
C ILE A 257 -4.42 -6.44 0.81
N LEU A 258 -4.83 -5.49 -0.05
CA LEU A 258 -5.00 -4.09 0.32
C LEU A 258 -6.09 -3.90 1.39
N GLY A 259 -7.20 -4.63 1.29
CA GLY A 259 -8.29 -4.61 2.26
C GLY A 259 -7.85 -5.14 3.63
N VAL A 260 -7.17 -6.28 3.68
CA VAL A 260 -6.66 -6.84 4.94
C VAL A 260 -5.57 -5.94 5.54
N ARG A 261 -4.65 -5.45 4.71
CA ARG A 261 -3.60 -4.49 5.10
C ARG A 261 -4.20 -3.26 5.78
N MET A 262 -5.31 -2.72 5.27
CA MET A 262 -5.99 -1.58 5.89
C MET A 262 -6.53 -1.92 7.28
N ARG A 263 -7.10 -3.11 7.49
CA ARG A 263 -7.55 -3.57 8.81
C ARG A 263 -6.39 -3.72 9.80
N VAL A 264 -5.30 -4.38 9.39
CA VAL A 264 -4.07 -4.47 10.20
C VAL A 264 -3.55 -3.07 10.57
N SER A 265 -3.53 -2.14 9.61
CA SER A 265 -3.10 -0.76 9.87
C SER A 265 -3.99 -0.09 10.92
N GLY A 266 -5.31 -0.26 10.84
CA GLY A 266 -6.26 0.31 11.80
C GLY A 266 -6.07 -0.23 13.21
N LEU A 267 -5.97 -1.55 13.35
CA LEU A 267 -5.77 -2.21 14.65
C LEU A 267 -4.42 -1.85 15.29
N LEU A 268 -3.36 -1.71 14.48
CA LEU A 268 -2.07 -1.22 14.98
C LEU A 268 -2.15 0.23 15.46
N MET A 269 -2.92 1.08 14.77
CA MET A 269 -3.14 2.46 15.21
C MET A 269 -3.92 2.51 16.52
N GLU A 270 -4.97 1.72 16.66
CA GLU A 270 -5.76 1.58 17.89
C GLU A 270 -4.89 1.11 19.06
N ALA A 271 -4.05 0.09 18.84
CA ALA A 271 -3.09 -0.37 19.84
C ALA A 271 -2.11 0.73 20.26
N VAL A 272 -1.58 1.50 19.30
CA VAL A 272 -0.68 2.63 19.59
C VAL A 272 -1.38 3.76 20.34
N GLU A 273 -2.64 4.06 20.00
CA GLU A 273 -3.42 5.12 20.64
C GLU A 273 -3.77 4.74 22.08
N GLY A 274 -4.27 3.52 22.31
CA GLY A 274 -4.59 3.04 23.66
C GLY A 274 -3.38 3.05 24.60
N LEU A 275 -2.22 2.59 24.13
CA LEU A 275 -0.97 2.62 24.91
C LEU A 275 -0.44 4.04 25.20
N ARG A 276 -0.98 5.08 24.54
CA ARG A 276 -0.59 6.48 24.77
C ARG A 276 -1.52 7.20 25.74
N GLU A 277 -2.76 6.78 25.88
CA GLU A 277 -3.79 7.45 26.70
C GLU A 277 -3.66 7.14 28.21
N ASP A 278 -2.85 6.16 28.60
CA ASP A 278 -2.67 5.74 30.00
C ASP A 278 -1.94 6.74 30.94
N ASP A 279 -1.56 7.92 30.45
CA ASP A 279 -0.85 8.96 31.23
C ASP A 279 -1.71 10.15 31.70
N GLU A 280 -2.96 10.31 31.24
CA GLU A 280 -3.88 11.39 31.68
C GLU A 280 -4.79 10.98 32.84
#